data_AF-A0A2M8LGG4-F1
#
_entry.id   AF-A0A2M8LGG4-F1
#
_cell.length_a   1.000
_cell.length_b   1.000
_cell.length_c   1.000
_cell.angle_alpha   90.00
_cell.angle_beta   90.00
_cell.angle_gamma   90.00
#
_symmetry.space_group_name_H-M   'P 1'
#
loop_
_entity.id
_entity.type
_entity.pdbx_description
1 polymer ?
#
loop_
_entity_poly.entity_id
_entity_poly.type
_entity_poly.pdbx_seq_one_letter_code
_entity_poly.pdbx_strand_id
1 'polypeptide(L)'
;MPLGDVYTTRDGSSVFPYPNAQEYWARDENLVVLFEGCIGGLDLTNVTDKKAFEVQMGRSIAPATLVTTLASHTNEELQFVRRGPRKGPSRVLLLPTNSIPDVSTLVVVVQPKFKWEDGKKVFLDEFMLVTCYPGVIAPNEPCNTKPDTNERQDSLEFWTTHALIYRPDMGEIFLSTWDDVLAEHDAPSKADANG
;
A
#
# COMPACT_ATOMS: atom_id res chain seq x y z
N MET A 1 4.02 23.38 1.28
CA MET A 1 4.79 23.57 0.01
C MET A 1 4.18 22.70 -1.09
N PRO A 2 4.10 23.17 -2.36
CA PRO A 2 3.71 22.30 -3.47
C PRO A 2 4.78 21.22 -3.69
N LEU A 3 4.39 20.06 -4.19
CA LEU A 3 5.35 19.05 -4.65
C LEU A 3 6.12 19.61 -5.84
N GLY A 4 7.39 19.23 -5.98
CA GLY A 4 8.17 19.55 -7.17
C GLY A 4 7.50 18.95 -8.41
N ASP A 5 7.61 19.64 -9.55
CA ASP A 5 7.06 19.16 -10.83
C ASP A 5 7.78 17.91 -11.32
N VAL A 6 9.04 17.74 -10.90
CA VAL A 6 9.90 16.59 -11.21
C VAL A 6 10.93 16.40 -10.09
N TYR A 7 11.22 15.14 -9.78
CA TYR A 7 12.31 14.74 -8.90
C TYR A 7 13.37 13.99 -9.71
N THR A 8 14.64 14.16 -9.35
CA THR A 8 15.75 13.44 -9.98
C THR A 8 16.29 12.39 -9.02
N THR A 9 16.42 11.16 -9.49
CA THR A 9 16.98 10.02 -8.74
C THR A 9 18.50 9.98 -8.82
N ARG A 10 19.13 9.08 -8.05
CA ARG A 10 20.60 8.94 -8.00
C ARG A 10 21.21 8.58 -9.35
N ASP A 11 20.50 7.77 -10.12
CA ASP A 11 20.89 7.34 -11.47
C ASP A 11 20.54 8.36 -12.57
N GLY A 12 19.97 9.51 -12.21
CA GLY A 12 19.61 10.59 -13.14
C GLY A 12 18.22 10.45 -13.78
N SER A 13 17.45 9.40 -13.45
CA SER A 13 16.07 9.24 -13.93
C SER A 13 15.16 10.37 -13.43
N SER A 14 14.14 10.71 -14.23
CA SER A 14 13.15 11.73 -13.85
C SER A 14 11.88 11.07 -13.28
N VAL A 15 11.43 11.51 -12.11
CA VAL A 15 10.24 11.00 -11.44
C VAL A 15 9.20 12.11 -11.33
N PHE A 16 8.03 11.88 -11.91
CA PHE A 16 6.93 12.85 -11.96
C PHE A 16 5.83 12.45 -10.97
N PRO A 17 5.33 13.35 -10.11
CA PRO A 17 4.18 13.08 -9.26
C PRO A 17 2.97 12.64 -10.09
N TYR A 18 2.26 11.58 -9.67
CA TYR A 18 0.96 11.30 -10.24
C TYR A 18 -0.04 12.40 -9.85
N PRO A 19 -0.87 12.93 -10.76
CA PRO A 19 -1.72 14.11 -10.49
C PRO A 19 -2.57 13.96 -9.22
N ASN A 20 -3.19 12.79 -9.01
CA ASN A 20 -4.04 12.54 -7.84
C ASN A 20 -3.25 12.29 -6.54
N ALA A 21 -1.95 12.00 -6.65
CA ALA A 21 -1.12 11.81 -5.48
C ALA A 21 -0.76 13.13 -4.80
N GLN A 22 -0.79 14.24 -5.56
CA GLN A 22 -0.55 15.58 -5.03
C GLN A 22 -1.57 15.97 -3.94
N GLU A 23 -2.85 15.61 -4.11
CA GLU A 23 -3.92 15.91 -3.14
C GLU A 23 -3.81 15.12 -1.83
N TYR A 24 -3.30 13.89 -1.90
CA TYR A 24 -3.11 13.05 -0.72
C TYR A 24 -1.92 13.54 0.12
N TRP A 25 -0.86 13.99 -0.55
CA TRP A 25 0.39 14.41 0.10
C TRP A 25 0.41 15.87 0.55
N ALA A 26 -0.34 16.75 -0.12
CA ALA A 26 -0.47 18.15 0.30
C ALA A 26 -1.09 18.32 1.70
N ARG A 27 -1.62 17.25 2.29
CA ARG A 27 -2.20 17.23 3.64
C ARG A 27 -1.16 17.16 4.75
N ASP A 28 0.10 16.82 4.44
CA ASP A 28 1.18 16.76 5.41
C ASP A 28 2.47 17.35 4.82
N GLU A 29 2.79 18.58 5.22
CA GLU A 29 3.97 19.30 4.73
C GLU A 29 5.30 18.62 5.12
N ASN A 30 5.32 17.82 6.19
CA ASN A 30 6.52 17.10 6.59
C ASN A 30 6.83 15.94 5.65
N LEU A 31 5.80 15.33 5.04
CA LEU A 31 6.00 14.26 4.07
C LEU A 31 6.66 14.76 2.78
N VAL A 32 6.30 15.96 2.30
CA VAL A 32 6.87 16.54 1.07
C VAL A 32 8.40 16.67 1.15
N VAL A 33 8.92 17.15 2.27
CA VAL A 33 10.38 17.32 2.48
C VAL A 33 11.09 15.96 2.56
N LEU A 34 10.44 14.95 3.12
CA LEU A 34 10.99 13.60 3.18
C LEU A 34 11.09 12.97 1.78
N PHE A 35 10.12 13.25 0.90
CA PHE A 35 10.07 12.67 -0.45
C PHE A 35 11.26 13.05 -1.32
N GLU A 36 11.66 14.32 -1.30
CA GLU A 36 12.79 14.80 -2.10
C GLU A 36 14.07 14.03 -1.78
N GLY A 37 14.37 13.87 -0.49
CA GLY A 37 15.53 13.10 -0.04
C GLY A 37 15.43 11.60 -0.40
N CYS A 38 14.25 11.01 -0.29
CA CYS A 38 14.05 9.59 -0.61
C CYS A 38 14.21 9.30 -2.09
N ILE A 39 13.50 10.06 -2.94
CA ILE A 39 13.51 9.84 -4.39
C ILE A 39 14.91 10.07 -4.93
N GLY A 40 15.61 11.10 -4.45
CA GLY A 40 17.02 11.35 -4.81
C GLY A 40 17.97 10.20 -4.51
N GLY A 41 17.64 9.32 -3.56
CA GLY A 41 18.45 8.14 -3.23
C GLY A 41 18.16 6.90 -4.06
N LEU A 42 17.09 6.87 -4.86
CA LEU A 42 16.67 5.70 -5.61
C LEU A 42 17.55 5.45 -6.84
N ASP A 43 17.62 4.17 -7.22
CA ASP A 43 18.24 3.69 -8.44
C ASP A 43 17.22 2.85 -9.21
N LEU A 44 16.82 3.37 -10.36
CA LEU A 44 15.71 2.89 -11.17
C LEU A 44 16.18 2.24 -12.50
N THR A 45 17.48 2.14 -12.73
CA THR A 45 18.12 1.60 -13.96
C THR A 45 17.47 0.32 -14.49
N ASN A 46 17.01 -0.58 -13.62
CA ASN A 46 16.44 -1.89 -13.99
C ASN A 46 14.94 -2.03 -13.68
N VAL A 47 14.21 -0.92 -13.54
CA VAL A 47 12.79 -0.94 -13.18
C VAL A 47 11.94 -0.92 -14.45
N THR A 48 11.48 -2.10 -14.86
CA THR A 48 10.66 -2.28 -16.07
C THR A 48 9.15 -2.34 -15.81
N ASP A 49 8.75 -2.48 -14.54
CA ASP A 49 7.35 -2.52 -14.12
C ASP A 49 7.15 -1.69 -12.84
N LYS A 50 5.89 -1.55 -12.42
CA LYS A 50 5.55 -0.87 -11.17
C LYS A 50 6.30 -1.53 -10.01
N LYS A 51 7.05 -0.75 -9.24
CA LYS A 51 7.88 -1.23 -8.14
C LYS A 51 7.73 -0.36 -6.90
N ALA A 52 7.68 -1.01 -5.75
CA ALA A 52 7.73 -0.37 -4.45
C ALA A 52 9.14 -0.49 -3.85
N PHE A 53 9.58 0.57 -3.18
CA PHE A 53 10.86 0.67 -2.49
C PHE A 53 10.63 1.06 -1.05
N GLU A 54 11.31 0.39 -0.11
CA GLU A 54 11.39 0.83 1.28
C GLU A 54 12.66 1.65 1.48
N VAL A 55 12.52 2.89 1.91
CA VAL A 55 13.64 3.79 2.16
C VAL A 55 13.73 4.06 3.65
N GLN A 56 14.88 3.73 4.24
CA GLN A 56 15.16 4.01 5.66
C GLN A 56 15.55 5.47 5.84
N MET A 57 14.86 6.16 6.74
CA MET A 57 15.04 7.60 6.99
C MET A 57 16.02 7.92 8.12
N GLY A 58 16.43 6.93 8.90
CA GLY A 58 17.32 7.11 10.05
C GLY A 58 16.72 7.92 11.22
N ARG A 59 15.44 8.27 11.14
CA ARG A 59 14.66 8.98 12.17
C ARG A 59 13.18 8.59 12.09
N SER A 60 12.44 8.81 13.16
CA SER A 60 10.97 8.75 13.14
C SER A 60 10.41 9.79 12.17
N ILE A 61 9.43 9.39 11.36
CA ILE A 61 8.78 10.25 10.35
C ILE A 61 7.27 10.37 10.50
N ALA A 62 6.60 9.36 11.08
CA ALA A 62 5.17 9.36 11.31
C ALA A 62 4.77 8.22 12.26
N PRO A 63 3.57 8.25 12.86
CA PRO A 63 2.96 7.08 13.48
C PRO A 63 2.70 5.97 12.45
N ALA A 64 2.84 4.72 12.85
CA ALA A 64 2.58 3.55 12.01
C ALA A 64 1.12 3.48 11.58
N THR A 65 0.88 3.17 10.30
CA THR A 65 -0.46 2.82 9.79
C THR A 65 -0.69 1.30 9.75
N LEU A 66 0.37 0.52 9.92
CA LEU A 66 0.40 -0.94 9.92
C LEU A 66 1.33 -1.38 11.04
N VAL A 67 0.89 -2.32 11.87
CA VAL A 67 1.68 -2.85 12.98
C VAL A 67 1.72 -4.36 12.93
N THR A 68 2.83 -4.92 13.41
CA THR A 68 2.94 -6.35 13.71
C THR A 68 2.14 -6.66 14.97
N THR A 69 1.42 -7.77 14.93
CA THR A 69 0.59 -8.28 16.01
C THR A 69 1.11 -9.63 16.47
N LEU A 70 0.55 -10.15 17.55
CA LEU A 70 0.64 -11.59 17.81
C LEU A 70 0.02 -12.34 16.61
N ALA A 71 0.62 -13.46 16.25
CA ALA A 71 0.09 -14.34 15.23
C ALA A 71 -1.29 -14.84 15.67
N SER A 72 -2.26 -14.75 14.77
CA SER A 72 -3.62 -15.27 14.98
C SER A 72 -3.90 -16.42 14.02
N HIS A 73 -4.69 -17.40 14.44
CA HIS A 73 -5.26 -18.38 13.51
C HIS A 73 -6.34 -17.76 12.62
N THR A 74 -6.65 -18.39 11.48
CA THR A 74 -7.61 -17.84 10.50
C THR A 74 -9.05 -17.90 10.98
N ASN A 75 -9.34 -18.79 11.94
CA ASN A 75 -10.63 -18.96 12.61
C ASN A 75 -10.77 -18.15 13.91
N GLU A 76 -9.77 -17.34 14.27
CA GLU A 76 -9.88 -16.44 15.42
C GLU A 76 -10.70 -15.19 15.07
N GLU A 77 -11.52 -14.75 16.02
CA GLU A 77 -12.29 -13.52 15.88
C GLU A 77 -11.36 -12.30 15.98
N LEU A 78 -11.37 -11.47 14.95
CA LEU A 78 -10.54 -10.28 14.79
C LEU A 78 -11.41 -9.09 14.37
N GLN A 79 -10.84 -7.89 14.48
CA GLN A 79 -11.48 -6.66 14.04
C GLN A 79 -11.18 -6.39 12.56
N PHE A 80 -12.23 -6.07 11.81
CA PHE A 80 -12.16 -5.75 10.39
C PHE A 80 -12.91 -4.45 10.07
N VAL A 81 -12.57 -3.83 8.94
CA VAL A 81 -13.29 -2.67 8.41
C VAL A 81 -13.42 -2.79 6.89
N ARG A 82 -14.56 -2.32 6.33
CA ARG A 82 -14.76 -2.24 4.87
C ARG A 82 -14.39 -0.85 4.36
N ARG A 83 -13.20 -0.75 3.76
CA ARG A 83 -12.64 0.52 3.29
C ARG A 83 -13.15 0.87 1.89
N GLY A 84 -14.27 1.59 1.82
CA GLY A 84 -14.81 2.20 0.60
C GLY A 84 -14.65 1.33 -0.66
N PRO A 85 -13.87 1.74 -1.69
CA PRO A 85 -13.78 1.05 -2.98
C PRO A 85 -13.01 -0.28 -2.98
N ARG A 86 -12.57 -0.79 -1.81
CA ARG A 86 -11.85 -2.07 -1.71
C ARG A 86 -12.83 -3.23 -1.83
N LYS A 87 -12.42 -4.32 -2.48
CA LYS A 87 -13.29 -5.49 -2.73
C LYS A 87 -13.65 -6.24 -1.45
N GLY A 88 -12.74 -6.27 -0.48
CA GLY A 88 -12.97 -6.95 0.78
C GLY A 88 -12.50 -6.17 2.00
N PRO A 89 -12.82 -6.70 3.19
CA PRO A 89 -12.41 -6.11 4.45
C PRO A 89 -10.90 -6.14 4.67
N SER A 90 -10.41 -5.18 5.44
CA SER A 90 -9.03 -5.17 5.95
C SER A 90 -9.05 -5.42 7.46
N ARG A 91 -8.13 -6.25 7.97
CA ARG A 91 -7.91 -6.42 9.41
C ARG A 91 -7.38 -5.12 10.01
N VAL A 92 -7.96 -4.71 11.13
CA VAL A 92 -7.58 -3.50 11.86
C VAL A 92 -7.33 -3.76 13.34
N LEU A 93 -6.65 -2.82 13.99
CA LEU A 93 -6.56 -2.69 15.44
C LEU A 93 -6.92 -1.27 15.85
N LEU A 94 -7.81 -1.16 16.82
CA LEU A 94 -8.06 0.09 17.51
C LEU A 94 -7.05 0.26 18.66
N LEU A 95 -6.06 1.13 18.46
CA LEU A 95 -5.08 1.49 19.49
C LEU A 95 -5.27 2.94 19.95
N PRO A 96 -5.02 3.26 21.23
CA PRO A 96 -4.85 4.64 21.66
C PRO A 96 -3.74 5.33 20.86
N THR A 97 -3.92 6.60 20.51
CA THR A 97 -2.96 7.34 19.66
C THR A 97 -1.54 7.34 20.22
N ASN A 98 -1.39 7.40 21.54
CA ASN A 98 -0.11 7.37 22.25
C ASN A 98 0.54 5.98 22.33
N SER A 99 -0.12 4.93 21.82
CA SER A 99 0.39 3.56 21.77
C SER A 99 0.76 3.11 20.36
N ILE A 100 0.52 3.94 19.34
CA ILE A 100 0.93 3.67 17.97
C ILE A 100 2.43 3.90 17.88
N PRO A 101 3.23 2.90 17.49
CA PRO A 101 4.67 3.08 17.32
C PRO A 101 4.95 4.00 16.15
N ASP A 102 6.04 4.73 16.24
CA ASP A 102 6.54 5.53 15.11
C ASP A 102 7.24 4.63 14.08
N VAL A 103 7.19 5.05 12.81
CA VAL A 103 7.93 4.44 11.71
C VAL A 103 9.06 5.35 11.24
N SER A 104 10.17 4.73 10.83
CA SER A 104 11.32 5.37 10.20
C SER A 104 11.49 4.99 8.72
N THR A 105 10.54 4.25 8.17
CA THR A 105 10.57 3.75 6.80
C THR A 105 9.55 4.50 5.97
N LEU A 106 9.94 4.89 4.76
CA LEU A 106 9.04 5.45 3.77
C LEU A 106 8.95 4.51 2.57
N VAL A 107 7.73 4.15 2.17
CA VAL A 107 7.50 3.39 0.95
C VAL A 107 7.33 4.35 -0.21
N VAL A 108 8.10 4.13 -1.28
CA VAL A 108 8.00 4.87 -2.55
C VAL A 108 7.59 3.92 -3.65
N VAL A 109 6.48 4.18 -4.33
CA VAL A 109 5.99 3.35 -5.43
C VAL A 109 6.11 4.11 -6.73
N VAL A 110 6.93 3.61 -7.65
CA VAL A 110 7.14 4.19 -8.97
C VAL A 110 6.69 3.24 -10.06
N GLN A 111 6.38 3.80 -11.22
CA GLN A 111 6.05 3.05 -12.42
C GLN A 111 6.75 3.69 -13.62
N PRO A 112 7.49 2.92 -14.43
CA PRO A 112 8.14 3.46 -15.61
C PRO A 112 7.10 3.97 -16.60
N LYS A 113 7.34 5.15 -17.18
CA LYS A 113 6.58 5.62 -18.32
C LYS A 113 7.05 4.87 -19.56
N PHE A 114 6.10 4.64 -20.46
CA PHE A 114 6.38 4.00 -21.73
C PHE A 114 5.54 4.66 -22.81
N LYS A 115 6.03 4.53 -24.04
CA LYS A 115 5.28 4.85 -25.27
C LYS A 115 5.23 3.61 -26.15
N TRP A 116 4.27 3.59 -27.06
CA TRP A 116 4.20 2.58 -28.10
C TRP A 116 4.82 3.15 -29.39
N GLU A 117 5.83 2.47 -29.92
CA GLU A 117 6.46 2.78 -31.21
C GLU A 117 6.45 1.52 -32.06
N ASP A 118 5.86 1.59 -33.26
CA ASP A 118 5.74 0.46 -34.20
C ASP A 118 5.21 -0.83 -33.56
N GLY A 119 4.22 -0.71 -32.68
CA GLY A 119 3.61 -1.84 -31.97
C GLY A 119 4.48 -2.43 -30.84
N LYS A 120 5.58 -1.78 -30.47
CA LYS A 120 6.46 -2.17 -29.36
C LYS A 120 6.39 -1.16 -28.21
N LYS A 121 6.40 -1.69 -26.98
CA LYS A 121 6.51 -0.89 -25.76
C LYS A 121 7.96 -0.43 -25.59
N VAL A 122 8.18 0.88 -25.62
CA VAL A 122 9.49 1.52 -25.41
C VAL A 122 9.44 2.29 -24.09
N PHE A 123 10.32 1.91 -23.17
CA PHE A 123 10.44 2.59 -21.88
C PHE A 123 11.20 3.91 -22.04
N LEU A 124 10.75 4.91 -21.28
CA LEU A 124 11.43 6.19 -21.16
C LEU A 124 12.30 6.18 -19.89
N ASP A 125 13.31 7.04 -19.82
CA ASP A 125 14.05 7.34 -18.58
C ASP A 125 13.23 8.24 -17.63
N GLU A 126 11.92 8.04 -17.66
CA GLU A 126 10.92 8.77 -16.90
C GLU A 126 10.02 7.80 -16.15
N PHE A 127 9.70 8.17 -14.92
CA PHE A 127 8.87 7.39 -14.02
C PHE A 127 7.73 8.24 -13.49
N MET A 128 6.62 7.61 -13.17
CA MET A 128 5.55 8.20 -12.39
C MET A 128 5.68 7.74 -10.95
N LEU A 129 5.65 8.68 -10.02
CA LEU A 129 5.47 8.41 -8.60
C LEU A 129 3.99 8.11 -8.33
N VAL A 130 3.66 6.82 -8.25
CA VAL A 130 2.28 6.34 -8.10
C VAL A 130 1.74 6.64 -6.70
N THR A 131 2.51 6.29 -5.68
CA THR A 131 2.16 6.58 -4.28
C THR A 131 3.40 6.59 -3.39
N CYS A 132 3.27 7.19 -2.21
CA CYS A 132 4.31 7.29 -1.22
C CYS A 132 3.66 7.42 0.15
N TYR A 133 4.11 6.64 1.13
CA TYR A 133 3.52 6.62 2.46
C TYR A 133 4.52 6.12 3.52
N PRO A 134 4.44 6.61 4.77
CA PRO A 134 5.19 6.06 5.88
C PRO A 134 4.77 4.62 6.19
N GLY A 135 5.73 3.74 6.43
CA GLY A 135 5.49 2.34 6.79
C GLY A 135 6.31 1.37 5.96
N VAL A 136 5.78 0.17 5.80
CA VAL A 136 6.40 -0.96 5.08
C VAL A 136 5.50 -1.40 3.94
N ILE A 137 6.08 -2.10 2.96
CA ILE A 137 5.35 -2.74 1.88
C ILE A 137 4.52 -3.87 2.47
N ALA A 138 3.20 -3.78 2.31
CA ALA A 138 2.29 -4.86 2.61
C ALA A 138 1.83 -5.56 1.32
N PRO A 139 1.69 -6.90 1.31
CA PRO A 139 0.97 -7.58 0.24
C PRO A 139 -0.50 -7.13 0.20
N ASN A 140 -1.18 -7.45 -0.90
CA ASN A 140 -2.62 -7.23 -1.00
C ASN A 140 -3.34 -7.96 0.14
N GLU A 141 -4.52 -7.47 0.54
CA GLU A 141 -5.36 -8.26 1.45
C GLU A 141 -5.73 -9.62 0.79
N PRO A 142 -5.89 -10.71 1.55
CA PRO A 142 -6.14 -12.05 0.99
C PRO A 142 -7.37 -12.11 0.09
N CYS A 143 -8.42 -11.35 0.41
CA CYS A 143 -9.61 -11.20 -0.42
C CYS A 143 -9.35 -10.54 -1.80
N ASN A 144 -8.28 -9.75 -1.93
CA ASN A 144 -7.89 -9.13 -3.20
C ASN A 144 -7.02 -10.04 -4.08
N THR A 145 -6.72 -11.26 -3.62
CA THR A 145 -5.92 -12.26 -4.36
C THR A 145 -6.81 -13.35 -4.94
N LYS A 146 -6.32 -14.05 -5.97
CA LYS A 146 -7.06 -15.18 -6.54
C LYS A 146 -7.13 -16.33 -5.53
N PRO A 147 -8.29 -17.00 -5.37
CA PRO A 147 -8.40 -18.22 -4.57
C PRO A 147 -7.35 -19.27 -4.96
N ASP A 148 -6.92 -20.07 -3.98
CA ASP A 148 -6.00 -21.20 -4.15
C ASP A 148 -4.65 -20.88 -4.83
N THR A 149 -4.14 -19.66 -4.62
CA THR A 149 -2.81 -19.24 -5.09
C THR A 149 -1.82 -19.10 -3.95
N ASN A 150 -0.52 -19.30 -4.23
CA ASN A 150 0.55 -19.01 -3.28
C ASN A 150 0.51 -17.54 -2.82
N GLU A 151 0.18 -16.60 -3.72
CA GLU A 151 0.01 -15.18 -3.37
C GLU A 151 -1.03 -14.98 -2.26
N ARG A 152 -2.14 -15.75 -2.30
CA ARG A 152 -3.16 -15.70 -1.26
C ARG A 152 -2.67 -16.25 0.06
N GLN A 153 -1.93 -17.35 0.03
CA GLN A 153 -1.35 -17.95 1.24
C GLN A 153 -0.33 -16.98 1.88
N ASP A 154 0.59 -16.43 1.09
CA ASP A 154 1.59 -15.46 1.55
C ASP A 154 0.92 -14.20 2.12
N SER A 155 -0.13 -13.72 1.47
CA SER A 155 -0.95 -12.60 1.97
C SER A 155 -1.61 -12.96 3.29
N LEU A 156 -2.20 -14.16 3.42
CA LEU A 156 -2.87 -14.58 4.64
C LEU A 156 -1.90 -14.72 5.81
N GLU A 157 -0.72 -15.31 5.60
CA GLU A 157 0.35 -15.39 6.60
C GLU A 157 0.85 -14.02 7.06
N PHE A 158 0.97 -13.08 6.12
CA PHE A 158 1.29 -11.71 6.48
C PHE A 158 0.19 -11.08 7.34
N TRP A 159 -1.06 -11.18 6.91
CA TRP A 159 -2.19 -10.50 7.54
C TRP A 159 -2.72 -11.19 8.82
N THR A 160 -2.28 -12.41 9.13
CA THR A 160 -2.47 -13.04 10.45
C THR A 160 -1.45 -12.56 11.48
N THR A 161 -0.36 -11.94 11.05
CA THR A 161 0.68 -11.36 11.91
C THR A 161 0.74 -9.83 11.85
N HIS A 162 -0.12 -9.19 11.05
CA HIS A 162 -0.17 -7.74 10.88
C HIS A 162 -1.60 -7.22 10.87
N ALA A 163 -1.78 -5.97 11.30
CA ALA A 163 -3.05 -5.27 11.23
C ALA A 163 -2.86 -3.78 10.94
N LEU A 164 -3.82 -3.19 10.24
CA LEU A 164 -3.84 -1.74 10.03
C LEU A 164 -4.27 -1.04 11.32
N ILE A 165 -3.74 0.14 11.59
CA ILE A 165 -4.26 0.99 12.65
C ILE A 165 -5.59 1.59 12.19
N TYR A 166 -6.65 1.35 12.96
CA TYR A 166 -7.95 1.89 12.68
C TYR A 166 -7.94 3.42 12.73
N ARG A 167 -8.60 4.04 11.75
CA ARG A 167 -8.90 5.47 11.75
C ARG A 167 -10.40 5.66 11.49
N PRO A 168 -11.03 6.71 12.06
CA PRO A 168 -12.45 6.95 11.90
C PRO A 168 -12.92 7.10 10.44
N ASP A 169 -12.02 7.44 9.51
CA ASP A 169 -12.31 7.57 8.08
C ASP A 169 -12.39 6.22 7.33
N MET A 170 -12.05 5.10 7.98
CA MET A 170 -11.98 3.78 7.34
C MET A 170 -13.34 3.08 7.20
N GLY A 171 -14.36 3.49 7.95
CA GLY A 171 -15.66 2.83 8.05
C GLY A 171 -15.92 2.25 9.43
N GLU A 172 -17.01 1.49 9.58
CA GLU A 172 -17.39 0.87 10.85
C GLU A 172 -16.60 -0.44 11.09
N ILE A 173 -16.12 -0.62 12.33
CA ILE A 173 -15.47 -1.86 12.76
C ILE A 173 -16.51 -2.95 12.93
N PHE A 174 -16.22 -4.15 12.45
CA PHE A 174 -16.98 -5.35 12.75
C PHE A 174 -16.05 -6.49 13.16
N LEU A 175 -16.62 -7.51 13.81
CA LEU A 175 -15.91 -8.72 14.23
C LEU A 175 -16.18 -9.85 13.24
N SER A 176 -15.14 -10.58 12.87
CA SER A 176 -15.21 -11.72 11.95
C SER A 176 -13.96 -12.58 12.09
N THR A 177 -13.92 -13.71 11.40
CA THR A 177 -12.69 -14.49 11.19
C THR A 177 -12.15 -14.25 9.77
N TRP A 178 -10.88 -14.58 9.51
CA TRP A 178 -10.37 -14.62 8.13
C TRP A 178 -11.11 -15.68 7.30
N ASP A 179 -11.45 -16.83 7.89
CA ASP A 179 -12.21 -17.89 7.23
C ASP A 179 -13.56 -17.36 6.71
N ASP A 180 -14.30 -16.63 7.55
CA ASP A 180 -15.59 -16.04 7.18
C ASP A 180 -15.44 -14.94 6.12
N VAL A 181 -14.46 -14.04 6.31
CA VAL A 181 -14.18 -12.96 5.35
C VAL A 181 -13.87 -13.52 3.96
N LEU A 182 -13.08 -14.59 3.91
CA LEU A 182 -12.68 -15.23 2.66
C LEU A 182 -13.83 -16.02 2.04
N ALA A 183 -14.62 -16.75 2.84
CA ALA A 183 -15.79 -17.47 2.35
C ALA A 183 -16.88 -16.53 1.80
N GLU A 184 -17.13 -15.40 2.46
CA GLU A 184 -18.07 -14.38 1.96
C GLU A 184 -17.60 -13.81 0.62
N HIS A 185 -16.31 -13.51 0.51
CA HIS A 185 -15.73 -12.92 -0.70
C HIS A 185 -15.73 -13.88 -1.89
N ASP A 186 -15.44 -15.16 -1.65
CA ASP A 186 -15.34 -16.17 -2.71
C ASP A 186 -16.71 -16.77 -3.09
N ALA A 187 -17.77 -16.46 -2.33
CA ALA A 187 -19.11 -16.93 -2.64
C ALA A 187 -19.54 -16.45 -4.04
N PRO A 188 -20.13 -17.33 -4.88
CA PRO A 188 -20.64 -16.93 -6.18
C PRO A 188 -21.66 -15.80 -6.00
N SER A 189 -21.56 -14.78 -6.85
CA SER A 189 -22.52 -13.68 -6.89
C SER A 189 -23.92 -14.28 -7.06
N LYS A 190 -24.89 -13.85 -6.23
CA LYS A 190 -26.29 -14.29 -6.34
C LYS A 190 -26.93 -13.95 -7.70
N ALA A 191 -26.25 -13.19 -8.56
CA ALA A 191 -26.65 -12.94 -9.94
C ALA A 191 -26.44 -14.13 -10.90
N ASP A 192 -25.58 -15.10 -10.54
CA ASP A 192 -25.23 -16.23 -11.41
C ASP A 192 -26.09 -17.48 -11.17
N ALA A 193 -27.03 -17.43 -10.21
CA ALA A 193 -27.87 -18.56 -9.81
C ALA A 193 -29.25 -18.62 -10.51
N ASN A 194 -29.56 -17.67 -11.40
CA ASN A 194 -30.82 -17.60 -12.17
C ASN A 194 -30.61 -17.62 -13.70
N GLY A 195 -29.50 -18.20 -14.17
CA GLY A 195 -29.26 -18.44 -15.61
C GLY A 195 -30.01 -19.65 -16.14
#